data_AF-A0A9D2S156-F1
#
_entry.id   AF-A0A9D2S156-F1
#
_cell.length_a   1.000
_cell.length_b   1.000
_cell.length_c   1.000
_cell.angle_alpha   90.00
_cell.angle_beta   90.00
_cell.angle_gamma   90.00
#
_symmetry.space_group_name_H-M   'P 1'
#
loop_
_entity.id
_entity.type
_entity.pdbx_description
1 polymer ?
#
loop_
_entity_poly.entity_id
_entity_poly.type
_entity_poly.pdbx_seq_one_letter_code
_entity_poly.pdbx_strand_id
1 'polypeptide(L)' 'MSQSDSIHRELRDKITLAMERQINEQLYRQGTITKEMYEAAKLSLDADSKLERIKK' A
#
# COMPACT_ATOMS: atom_id res chain seq x y z
N MET A 1 -13.86 1.92 -21.13
CA MET A 1 -13.11 2.87 -20.27
C MET A 1 -12.04 3.53 -21.12
N SER A 2 -11.83 4.84 -20.99
CA SER A 2 -10.75 5.53 -21.71
C SER A 2 -9.39 5.07 -21.19
N GLN A 3 -8.38 4.99 -22.05
CA GLN A 3 -6.99 4.69 -21.65
C GLN A 3 -6.48 5.68 -20.58
N SER A 4 -6.96 6.93 -20.63
CA SER A 4 -6.69 7.95 -19.62
C SER A 4 -7.22 7.55 -18.23
N ASP A 5 -8.45 7.02 -18.16
CA ASP A 5 -9.06 6.60 -16.90
C ASP A 5 -8.28 5.45 -16.25
N SER A 6 -7.73 4.55 -17.08
CA SER A 6 -6.87 3.45 -16.62
C SER A 6 -5.56 3.98 -16.01
N ILE A 7 -4.92 4.95 -16.64
CA ILE A 7 -3.66 5.55 -16.15
C ILE A 7 -3.90 6.32 -14.85
N HIS A 8 -4.97 7.11 -14.78
CA HIS A 8 -5.33 7.84 -13.56
C HIS A 8 -5.71 6.94 -12.39
N ARG A 9 -6.25 5.74 -12.67
CA ARG A 9 -6.53 4.73 -11.64
C ARG A 9 -5.23 4.13 -11.11
N GLU A 10 -4.35 3.65 -11.99
CA GLU A 10 -3.05 3.08 -11.58
C GLU A 10 -2.18 4.08 -10.80
N LEU A 11 -2.20 5.35 -11.20
CA LEU A 11 -1.47 6.39 -10.48
C LEU A 11 -2.02 6.58 -9.07
N ARG A 12 -3.36 6.61 -8.91
CA ARG A 12 -4.01 6.71 -7.60
C ARG A 12 -3.68 5.51 -6.73
N ASP A 13 -3.75 4.29 -7.26
CA ASP A 13 -3.47 3.07 -6.51
C ASP A 13 -2.01 3.04 -6.01
N LYS A 14 -1.06 3.48 -6.85
CA LYS A 14 0.35 3.63 -6.45
C LYS A 14 0.56 4.68 -5.36
N ILE A 15 -0.15 5.81 -5.44
CA ILE A 15 -0.09 6.87 -4.42
C ILE A 15 -0.65 6.36 -3.09
N THR A 16 -1.82 5.72 -3.10
CA THR A 16 -2.45 5.15 -1.91
C THR A 16 -1.52 4.16 -1.21
N LEU A 17 -0.93 3.21 -1.95
CA LEU A 17 -0.01 2.24 -1.39
C LEU A 17 1.24 2.89 -0.76
N ALA A 18 1.77 3.95 -1.40
CA ALA A 18 2.91 4.69 -0.86
C ALA A 18 2.54 5.41 0.45
N MET A 19 1.35 6.00 0.52
CA MET A 19 0.85 6.67 1.72
C MET A 19 0.65 5.68 2.87
N GLU A 20 0.04 4.53 2.61
CA GLU A 20 -0.19 3.49 3.63
C GLU A 20 1.12 2.98 4.23
N ARG A 21 2.13 2.74 3.40
CA ARG A 21 3.48 2.35 3.85
C ARG A 21 4.11 3.42 4.75
N GLN A 22 4.00 4.69 4.34
CA GLN A 22 4.54 5.80 5.11
C GLN A 22 3.85 5.94 6.48
N ILE A 23 2.52 5.79 6.53
CA ILE A 23 1.75 5.84 7.78
C ILE A 23 2.16 4.70 8.71
N ASN A 24 2.25 3.46 8.18
CA ASN A 24 2.66 2.31 8.98
C ASN A 24 4.06 2.50 9.59
N GLU A 25 5.02 3.04 8.81
CA GLU A 25 6.36 3.34 9.32
C GLU A 25 6.36 4.45 10.37
N GLN A 26 5.58 5.51 10.18
CA GLN A 26 5.47 6.60 11.15
C GLN A 26 4.90 6.12 12.48
N LEU A 27 3.81 5.34 12.45
CA LEU A 27 3.19 4.77 13.65
C LEU A 27 4.17 3.88 14.42
N TYR A 28 4.99 3.10 13.71
CA TYR A 28 6.02 2.28 14.34
C TYR A 28 7.13 3.14 14.98
N ARG A 29 7.65 4.14 14.25
CA ARG A 29 8.71 5.04 14.76
C ARG A 29 8.25 5.87 15.96
N GLN A 30 6.96 6.21 16.04
CA GLN A 30 6.35 6.90 17.18
C GLN A 30 6.07 5.98 18.37
N GLY A 31 6.26 4.66 18.23
CA GLY A 31 5.92 3.68 19.26
C GLY A 31 4.41 3.49 19.45
N THR A 32 3.59 3.96 18.52
CA THR A 32 2.12 3.82 18.57
C THR A 32 1.68 2.37 18.33
N ILE A 33 2.42 1.64 17.51
CA ILE A 33 2.16 0.22 17.21
C ILE A 33 3.39 -0.63 17.54
N THR A 34 3.18 -1.90 17.87
CA THR A 34 4.28 -2.82 18.14
C THR A 34 4.97 -3.25 16.84
N LYS A 35 6.14 -3.88 16.97
CA LYS A 35 6.87 -4.44 15.82
C LYS A 35 6.04 -5.50 15.11
N GLU A 36 5.32 -6.35 15.85
CA GLU A 36 4.47 -7.39 15.29
C GLU A 36 3.34 -6.78 14.44
N MET A 37 2.73 -5.70 14.91
CA MET A 37 1.68 -4.97 14.17
C MET A 37 2.25 -4.33 12.89
N TYR A 38 3.44 -3.71 12.98
CA TYR A 38 4.13 -3.13 11.83
C TYR A 38 4.43 -4.17 10.74
N GLU A 39 4.98 -5.34 11.12
CA GLU A 39 5.30 -6.41 10.17
C GLU A 39 4.05 -7.05 9.58
N ALA A 40 2.99 -7.25 10.38
CA ALA A 40 1.71 -7.75 9.88
C ALA A 40 1.08 -6.82 8.82
N ALA A 41 1.08 -5.51 9.10
CA ALA A 41 0.60 -4.50 8.15
C ALA A 41 1.45 -4.48 6.87
N LYS A 42 2.77 -4.60 6.99
CA LYS A 42 3.69 -4.67 5.84
C LYS A 42 3.42 -5.89 4.95
N LEU A 43 3.22 -7.06 5.55
CA LEU A 43 2.86 -8.29 4.82
C LEU A 43 1.51 -8.16 4.09
N SER A 44 0.52 -7.51 4.70
CA SER A 44 -0.79 -7.24 4.07
C SER A 44 -0.64 -6.33 2.84
N LEU A 45 0.08 -5.22 2.98
CA LEU A 45 0.30 -4.25 1.89
C LEU A 45 1.08 -4.87 0.71
N ASP A 46 2.03 -5.77 1.01
CA ASP A 46 2.79 -6.48 -0.03
C ASP A 46 1.97 -7.59 -0.71
N ALA A 47 1.00 -8.18 -0.03
CA ALA A 47 0.06 -9.14 -0.62
C ALA A 47 -0.92 -8.44 -1.58
N ASP A 48 -1.46 -7.29 -1.19
CA ASP A 48 -2.35 -6.49 -2.05
C ASP A 48 -1.63 -5.97 -3.31
N SER A 49 -0.36 -5.57 -3.17
CA SER A 49 0.47 -5.18 -4.32
C SER A 49 0.74 -6.35 -5.29
N LYS A 50 0.74 -7.61 -4.83
CA LYS A 50 0.93 -8.79 -5.69
C LYS A 50 -0.36 -9.23 -6.38
N LEU A 51 -1.51 -9.08 -5.72
CA LEU A 51 -2.81 -9.40 -6.30
C LEU A 51 -3.15 -8.53 -7.51
N GLU A 52 -2.78 -7.24 -7.47
CA GLU A 52 -2.89 -6.31 -8.61
C GLU A 52 -2.04 -6.74 -9.83
N ARG A 53 -0.90 -7.42 -9.61
CA ARG A 53 -0.04 -7.92 -10.69
C ARG A 53 -0.54 -9.20 -11.36
N ILE A 54 -1.32 -10.03 -10.66
CA ILE A 54 -1.85 -11.30 -11.20
C ILE A 54 -3.15 -11.07 -11.99
N LYS A 55 -3.86 -9.97 -11.74
CA LYS A 55 -5.12 -9.62 -12.42
C LYS A 55 -4.96 -8.72 -13.67
N LYS A 56 -3.73 -8.43 -14.09
CA LYS A 56 -3.39 -7.71 -15.32
C LYS A 56 -2.85 -8.67 -16.38
#